data_AF-A0A9D1EHA4-F1
#
_entry.id   AF-A0A9D1EHA4-F1
#
_cell.length_a   1.000
_cell.length_b   1.000
_cell.length_c   1.000
_cell.angle_alpha   90.00
_cell.angle_beta   90.00
_cell.angle_gamma   90.00
#
_symmetry.space_group_name_H-M   'P 1'
#
loop_
_entity.id
_entity.type
_entity.pdbx_description
1 polymer ?
#
loop_
_entity_poly.entity_id
_entity_poly.type
_entity_poly.pdbx_seq_one_letter_code
_entity_poly.pdbx_strand_id
1 'polypeptide(L)'
;MAKKRLMKKMEKHLEEQKLLAEGAGASDIVAEPKLEVALYLQYQDRETRLEELQDRILHWWEEKSSEFDQLEKIRIYMKPEDNRAYFVINDKYQGDVEL
;
A
#
# COMPACT_ATOMS: atom_id res chain seq x y z
N MET A 1 -41.13 -8.37 -1.94
CA MET A 1 -41.26 -6.94 -1.55
C MET A 1 -39.95 -6.32 -1.02
N ALA A 2 -39.14 -7.02 -0.20
CA ALA A 2 -37.89 -6.47 0.35
C ALA A 2 -36.76 -6.21 -0.68
N LYS A 3 -36.64 -7.08 -1.70
CA LYS A 3 -35.57 -6.99 -2.73
C LYS A 3 -35.64 -5.71 -3.58
N LYS A 4 -36.85 -5.17 -3.80
CA LYS A 4 -37.07 -3.93 -4.58
C LYS A 4 -36.64 -2.66 -3.83
N ARG A 5 -36.71 -2.68 -2.48
CA ARG A 5 -36.24 -1.55 -1.65
C ARG A 5 -34.70 -1.48 -1.59
N LEU A 6 -34.03 -2.63 -1.66
CA LEU A 6 -32.57 -2.70 -1.61
C LEU A 6 -31.93 -2.16 -2.91
N MET A 7 -32.48 -2.51 -4.07
CA MET A 7 -31.99 -1.98 -5.35
C MET A 7 -32.20 -0.47 -5.48
N LYS A 8 -33.37 0.04 -5.05
CA LYS A 8 -33.64 1.49 -5.07
C LYS A 8 -32.68 2.30 -4.17
N LYS A 9 -32.15 1.69 -3.10
CA LYS A 9 -31.14 2.32 -2.23
C LYS A 9 -29.75 2.30 -2.86
N MET A 10 -29.39 1.22 -3.56
CA MET A 10 -28.13 1.12 -4.31
C MET A 10 -28.09 2.08 -5.50
N GLU A 11 -29.18 2.20 -6.25
CA GLU A 11 -29.27 3.16 -7.38
C GLU A 11 -29.12 4.60 -6.89
N LYS A 12 -29.75 4.96 -5.76
CA LYS A 12 -29.59 6.30 -5.18
C LYS A 12 -28.15 6.59 -4.74
N HIS A 13 -27.48 5.61 -4.11
CA HIS A 13 -26.08 5.77 -3.70
C HIS A 13 -25.13 5.88 -4.89
N LEU A 14 -25.43 5.18 -5.99
CA LEU A 14 -24.66 5.25 -7.22
C LEU A 14 -24.84 6.61 -7.92
N GLU A 15 -26.06 7.15 -7.93
CA GLU A 15 -26.36 8.48 -8.47
C GLU A 15 -25.70 9.60 -7.63
N GLU A 16 -25.72 9.50 -6.29
CA GLU A 16 -25.04 10.44 -5.40
C GLU A 16 -23.52 10.40 -5.58
N GLN A 17 -22.92 9.21 -5.73
CA GLN A 17 -21.49 9.04 -6.06
C GLN A 17 -21.14 9.61 -7.44
N LYS A 18 -22.03 9.48 -8.42
CA LYS A 18 -21.82 10.00 -9.77
C LYS A 18 -21.93 11.51 -9.82
N LEU A 19 -22.88 12.12 -9.08
CA LEU A 19 -22.96 13.58 -8.94
C LEU A 19 -21.72 14.17 -8.22
N LEU A 20 -21.18 13.46 -7.21
CA LEU A 20 -19.93 13.84 -6.53
C LEU A 20 -18.71 13.77 -7.47
N ALA A 21 -18.68 12.80 -8.38
CA ALA A 21 -17.62 12.67 -9.38
C ALA A 21 -17.74 13.72 -10.50
N GLU A 22 -18.97 14.08 -10.90
CA GLU A 22 -19.22 15.04 -11.98
C GLU A 22 -19.08 16.51 -11.51
N GLY A 23 -19.18 16.77 -10.20
CA GLY A 23 -18.83 18.05 -9.58
C GLY A 23 -17.32 18.28 -9.38
N ALA A 24 -16.47 17.29 -9.69
CA ALA A 24 -15.01 17.36 -9.57
C ALA A 24 -14.32 17.57 -10.94
N GLY A 25 -15.04 18.16 -11.91
CA GLY A 25 -14.43 18.74 -13.11
C GLY A 25 -13.92 20.15 -12.82
N ALA A 26 -12.61 20.36 -13.04
CA ALA A 26 -11.93 21.65 -13.10
C ALA A 26 -11.90 22.49 -11.81
N SER A 27 -10.95 22.17 -10.93
CA SER A 27 -10.24 23.20 -10.20
C SER A 27 -8.76 23.06 -10.57
N ASP A 28 -8.21 24.11 -11.15
CA ASP A 28 -6.77 24.39 -11.20
C ASP A 28 -6.23 24.40 -9.76
N ILE A 29 -6.01 23.21 -9.21
CA ILE A 29 -5.10 23.05 -8.09
C ILE A 29 -3.75 22.97 -8.78
N VAL A 30 -3.02 24.09 -8.76
CA VAL A 30 -1.56 24.05 -8.86
C VAL A 30 -1.15 22.97 -7.89
N ALA A 31 -0.87 21.78 -8.40
CA ALA A 31 -0.34 20.69 -7.61
C ALA A 31 0.94 21.26 -7.02
N GLU A 32 0.91 21.60 -5.73
CA GLU A 32 2.13 21.84 -4.98
C GLU A 32 3.08 20.71 -5.38
N PRO A 33 4.33 21.00 -5.78
CA PRO A 33 5.23 19.96 -6.22
C PRO A 33 5.31 18.93 -5.10
N LYS A 34 4.61 17.82 -5.30
CA LYS A 34 4.55 16.72 -4.36
C LYS A 34 5.97 16.20 -4.37
N LEU A 35 6.74 16.53 -3.34
CA LEU A 35 8.14 16.19 -3.26
C LEU A 35 8.27 14.68 -3.40
N GLU A 36 8.69 14.22 -4.58
CA GLU A 36 8.94 12.81 -4.84
C GLU A 36 10.29 12.47 -4.21
N VAL A 37 10.25 11.97 -2.98
CA VAL A 37 11.42 11.48 -2.28
C VAL A 37 11.54 10.00 -2.55
N ALA A 38 12.50 9.62 -3.39
CA ALA A 38 12.86 8.22 -3.62
C ALA A 38 14.14 7.88 -2.85
N LEU A 39 14.14 6.74 -2.16
CA LEU A 39 15.30 6.24 -1.42
C LEU A 39 15.84 4.98 -2.08
N TYR A 40 17.14 5.00 -2.36
CA TYR A 40 17.88 3.91 -3.00
C TYR A 40 19.00 3.45 -2.08
N LEU A 41 19.12 2.14 -1.94
CA LEU A 41 20.28 1.48 -1.34
C LEU A 41 21.18 0.99 -2.45
N GLN A 42 22.44 1.44 -2.47
CA GLN A 42 23.43 0.97 -3.44
C GLN A 42 24.54 0.21 -2.72
N TYR A 43 24.83 -1.02 -3.17
CA TYR A 43 25.87 -1.87 -2.60
C TYR A 43 26.42 -2.87 -3.61
N GLN A 44 27.75 -2.99 -3.74
CA GLN A 44 28.44 -3.92 -4.66
C GLN A 44 27.81 -3.96 -6.07
N ASP A 45 27.68 -2.79 -6.70
CA ASP A 45 27.10 -2.60 -8.04
C ASP A 45 25.60 -2.97 -8.18
N ARG A 46 24.89 -3.14 -7.06
CA ARG A 46 23.43 -3.32 -7.02
C ARG A 46 22.73 -2.07 -6.49
N GLU A 47 21.51 -1.86 -6.95
CA GLU A 47 20.62 -0.81 -6.48
C GLU A 47 19.27 -1.43 -6.09
N THR A 48 18.83 -1.14 -4.87
CA THR A 48 17.53 -1.58 -4.35
C THR A 48 16.72 -0.37 -3.94
N ARG A 49 15.49 -0.24 -4.46
CA ARG A 49 14.56 0.81 -4.07
C ARG A 49 13.81 0.40 -2.80
N LEU A 50 13.72 1.29 -1.81
CA LEU A 50 13.05 0.96 -0.55
C LEU A 50 11.55 0.67 -0.73
N GLU A 51 10.89 1.36 -1.67
CA GLU A 51 9.48 1.13 -2.01
C GLU A 51 9.24 -0.30 -2.51
N GLU A 52 10.08 -0.79 -3.42
CA GLU A 52 9.96 -2.17 -3.93
C GLU A 52 10.15 -3.21 -2.83
N LEU A 53 11.04 -2.91 -1.88
CA LEU A 53 11.27 -3.78 -0.71
C LEU A 53 10.02 -3.82 0.18
N GLN A 54 9.42 -2.66 0.44
CA GLN A 54 8.20 -2.55 1.22
C GLN A 54 7.05 -3.31 0.57
N ASP A 55 6.86 -3.16 -0.75
CA ASP A 55 5.81 -3.86 -1.50
C ASP A 55 5.99 -5.39 -1.45
N ARG A 56 7.23 -5.88 -1.57
CA ARG A 56 7.52 -7.32 -1.44
C ARG A 56 7.18 -7.85 -0.05
N ILE A 57 7.49 -7.10 1.00
CA ILE A 57 7.19 -7.52 2.38
C ILE A 57 5.68 -7.48 2.65
N LEU A 58 4.99 -6.47 2.13
CA LEU A 58 3.53 -6.40 2.20
C LEU A 58 2.92 -7.61 1.49
N HIS A 59 3.32 -7.91 0.27
CA HIS A 59 2.84 -9.09 -0.48
C HIS A 59 3.08 -10.41 0.30
N TRP A 60 4.27 -10.58 0.90
CA TRP A 60 4.54 -11.72 1.76
C TRP A 60 3.57 -11.81 2.94
N TRP A 61 3.22 -10.67 3.54
CA TRP A 61 2.26 -10.59 4.63
C TRP A 61 0.84 -10.96 4.17
N GLU A 62 0.41 -10.49 2.99
CA GLU A 62 -0.89 -10.82 2.40
C GLU A 62 -1.06 -12.32 2.18
N GLU A 63 -0.02 -12.99 1.68
CA GLU A 63 -0.04 -14.43 1.44
C GLU A 63 -0.05 -15.25 2.74
N LYS A 64 0.61 -14.74 3.79
CA LYS A 64 0.81 -15.48 5.04
C LYS A 64 -0.34 -15.32 6.02
N SER A 65 -1.00 -14.17 6.03
CA SER A 65 -1.99 -13.81 7.03
C SER A 65 -3.38 -13.68 6.42
N SER A 66 -4.28 -14.59 6.79
CA SER A 66 -5.74 -14.36 6.58
C SER A 66 -6.27 -13.21 7.44
N GLU A 67 -5.45 -12.66 8.35
CA GLU A 67 -5.72 -11.49 9.20
C GLU A 67 -5.02 -10.25 8.63
N PHE A 68 -5.37 -9.89 7.39
CA PHE A 68 -4.88 -8.69 6.70
C PHE A 68 -5.13 -7.39 7.51
N ASP A 69 -6.12 -7.41 8.39
CA ASP A 69 -6.64 -6.21 9.08
C ASP A 69 -5.79 -5.67 10.24
N GLN A 70 -4.67 -6.30 10.61
CA GLN A 70 -3.87 -5.85 11.76
C GLN A 70 -2.38 -5.64 11.45
N LEU A 71 -2.01 -4.96 10.35
CA LEU A 71 -0.64 -4.45 10.21
C LEU A 71 -0.45 -3.21 11.10
N GLU A 72 0.02 -3.39 12.33
CA GLU A 72 0.24 -2.27 13.28
C GLU A 72 1.67 -1.73 13.20
N LYS A 73 2.66 -2.62 13.04
CA LYS A 73 4.07 -2.26 13.08
C LYS A 73 4.92 -3.15 12.19
N ILE A 74 5.77 -2.54 11.38
CA ILE A 74 6.82 -3.22 10.62
C ILE A 74 8.18 -2.61 10.94
N ARG A 75 9.19 -3.45 11.16
CA ARG A 75 10.60 -3.05 11.27
C ARG A 75 11.38 -3.78 10.22
N ILE A 76 12.15 -3.06 9.41
CA ILE A 76 12.96 -3.61 8.33
C ILE A 76 14.43 -3.31 8.63
N TYR A 77 15.26 -4.35 8.58
CA TYR A 77 16.69 -4.31 8.83
C TYR A 77 17.40 -4.76 7.56
N MET A 78 17.99 -3.81 6.83
CA MET A 78 18.75 -4.11 5.62
C MET A 78 20.18 -4.48 6.00
N LYS A 79 20.63 -5.66 5.55
CA LYS A 79 22.01 -6.12 5.69
C LYS A 79 22.56 -6.43 4.30
N PRO A 80 23.05 -5.41 3.57
CA PRO A 80 23.51 -5.58 2.20
C PRO A 80 24.68 -6.56 2.07
N GLU A 81 25.46 -6.77 3.13
CA GLU A 81 26.52 -7.78 3.18
C GLU A 81 25.99 -9.22 3.00
N ASP A 82 24.76 -9.49 3.42
CA ASP A 82 24.08 -10.77 3.24
C ASP A 82 23.19 -10.78 1.99
N ASN A 83 23.11 -9.66 1.27
CA ASN A 83 22.13 -9.37 0.21
C ASN A 83 20.68 -9.61 0.64
N ARG A 84 20.35 -9.30 1.90
CA ARG A 84 19.02 -9.54 2.48
C ARG A 84 18.52 -8.37 3.31
N ALA A 85 17.20 -8.20 3.34
CA ALA A 85 16.50 -7.40 4.32
C ALA A 85 15.65 -8.30 5.21
N TYR A 86 15.89 -8.23 6.51
CA TYR A 86 15.12 -8.94 7.52
C TYR A 86 14.01 -8.05 8.03
N PHE A 87 12.82 -8.60 8.25
CA PHE A 87 11.69 -7.82 8.74
C PHE A 87 10.99 -8.51 9.90
N VAL A 88 10.40 -7.69 10.76
CA VAL A 88 9.56 -8.11 11.87
C VAL A 88 8.25 -7.34 11.82
N ILE A 89 7.13 -8.06 11.75
CA ILE A 89 5.76 -7.54 11.74
C ILE A 89 5.09 -7.85 13.08
N ASN A 90 4.53 -6.80 13.70
CA ASN A 90 3.82 -6.83 14.98
C ASN A 90 4.60 -7.52 16.12
N ASP A 91 5.93 -7.50 16.05
CA ASP A 91 6.83 -8.20 16.98
C ASP A 91 6.52 -9.72 17.11
N LYS A 92 5.82 -10.31 16.12
CA LYS A 92 5.38 -11.73 16.11
C LYS A 92 5.85 -12.48 14.88
N TYR A 93 5.71 -11.87 13.71
CA TYR A 93 6.04 -12.49 12.44
C TYR A 93 7.40 -11.98 11.99
N GLN A 94 8.24 -12.89 11.54
CA GLN A 94 9.58 -12.58 11.08
C GLN A 94 9.84 -13.28 9.74
N GLY A 95 10.61 -12.62 8.89
CA GLY A 95 11.01 -13.14 7.61
C GLY A 95 12.14 -12.33 7.01
N ASP A 96 12.50 -12.69 5.79
CA ASP A 96 13.51 -12.01 5.02
C ASP A 96 13.12 -11.96 3.54
N VAL A 97 13.63 -10.93 2.87
CA VAL A 97 13.53 -10.74 1.43
C VAL A 97 14.92 -10.45 0.87
N GLU A 98 15.14 -10.83 -0.38
CA GLU A 98 16.37 -10.53 -1.09
C GLU A 98 16.42 -9.05 -1.52
N LEU A 99 17.59 -8.42 -1.34
CA LEU A 99 17.90 -7.05 -1.77
C LEU A 99 18.25 -6.99 -3.26
#